data_AF-A0A1M7P0W6-F1
#
_entry.id   AF-A0A1M7P0W6-F1
#
_cell.length_a   1.000
_cell.length_b   1.000
_cell.length_c   1.000
_cell.angle_alpha   90.00
_cell.angle_beta   90.00
_cell.angle_gamma   90.00
#
_symmetry.space_group_name_H-M   'P 1'
#
loop_
_entity.id
_entity.type
_entity.pdbx_description
1 polymer ?
#
loop_
_entity_poly.entity_id
_entity_poly.type
_entity_poly.pdbx_seq_one_letter_code
_entity_poly.pdbx_strand_id
1 'polypeptide(L)'
;MQITSTSTPQVIVPGANAGNATAVDGTSLGLNGENAATATPVTPTPNSAAPLRRGLNNWDQPLQGDISGAQQALDFLEQSAAQLRNLKADLSARLANRQRADGAVEARVRQFSNSWRNRSTASGGTLDARLNFSTKGTNTQFTIRGMNLGNLRSGGREVLAISVGGGQNVRSVVLEPGLSDSQIAQRFDEALAPAGVRAAINSDGQLAFSTAESQWANVRDTIAVQGGGVRFPAGQLNRVKAESESADIEPDSWNTSDLDGIRATLQQVVQALAKVEQSIASVHQALAQVSARVQSAAPVATKNGMDQVAQNFVSTTKQPGYQSLLSITSALAGISRERVISLLSLR
;
A
#
# COMPACT_ATOMS: atom_id res chain seq x y z
N MET A 1 22.53 13.42 65.42
CA MET A 1 22.14 12.03 65.74
C MET A 1 21.58 11.38 64.47
N GLN A 2 22.08 10.18 64.15
CA GLN A 2 21.53 9.09 63.29
C GLN A 2 21.11 9.43 61.84
N ILE A 3 21.82 9.10 60.73
CA ILE A 3 22.20 7.83 60.05
C ILE A 3 21.17 6.67 59.98
N THR A 4 20.65 6.42 58.76
CA THR A 4 20.50 5.12 58.04
C THR A 4 19.87 5.44 56.66
N SER A 5 20.42 5.21 55.46
CA SER A 5 21.08 4.07 54.77
C SER A 5 20.14 2.94 54.32
N THR A 6 19.78 2.90 53.02
CA THR A 6 19.51 1.70 52.18
C THR A 6 19.48 2.14 50.68
N SER A 7 20.51 1.86 49.88
CA SER A 7 20.80 0.64 49.07
C SER A 7 20.18 0.65 47.67
N THR A 8 21.04 0.88 46.67
CA THR A 8 20.86 0.74 45.22
C THR A 8 20.90 -0.72 44.75
N PRO A 9 20.37 -1.02 43.55
CA PRO A 9 21.07 -1.96 42.66
C PRO A 9 21.47 -1.32 41.32
N GLN A 10 22.69 -1.68 40.93
CA GLN A 10 23.39 -1.32 39.69
C GLN A 10 22.78 -2.06 38.49
N VAL A 11 22.55 -1.37 37.37
CA VAL A 11 22.26 -2.00 36.08
C VAL A 11 23.53 -1.89 35.22
N ILE A 12 24.11 -3.05 34.94
CA ILE A 12 25.32 -3.25 34.14
C ILE A 12 24.94 -3.35 32.66
N VAL A 13 25.63 -2.57 31.83
CA VAL A 13 25.64 -2.66 30.36
C VAL A 13 26.71 -3.67 29.92
N PRO A 14 26.42 -4.50 28.91
CA PRO A 14 27.35 -4.69 27.79
C PRO A 14 26.59 -4.59 26.45
N GLY A 15 27.11 -4.01 25.37
CA GLY A 15 28.44 -4.25 24.79
C GLY A 15 28.28 -5.19 23.59
N ALA A 16 28.58 -4.69 22.39
CA ALA A 16 28.41 -5.33 21.08
C ALA A 16 29.08 -6.70 20.94
N ASN A 17 28.46 -7.65 20.22
CA ASN A 17 29.06 -8.30 19.03
C ASN A 17 28.16 -9.35 18.38
N ALA A 18 28.38 -9.52 17.08
CA ALA A 18 27.82 -10.53 16.19
C ALA A 18 28.04 -11.97 16.71
N GLY A 19 27.02 -12.82 16.53
CA GLY A 19 27.09 -14.26 16.80
C GLY A 19 26.69 -15.04 15.55
N ASN A 20 27.70 -15.43 14.78
CA ASN A 20 27.62 -16.51 13.80
C ASN A 20 27.48 -17.87 14.53
N ALA A 21 26.90 -18.82 13.81
CA ALA A 21 26.67 -20.21 14.19
C ALA A 21 27.89 -20.92 14.79
N THR A 22 27.64 -21.80 15.78
CA THR A 22 28.47 -22.99 16.00
C THR A 22 27.62 -24.18 16.44
N ALA A 23 27.92 -25.29 15.76
CA ALA A 23 27.40 -26.62 16.00
C ALA A 23 27.90 -27.20 17.33
N VAL A 24 27.11 -28.07 17.92
CA VAL A 24 27.52 -28.95 19.02
C VAL A 24 27.12 -30.38 18.66
N ASP A 25 28.12 -31.11 18.17
CA ASP A 25 28.23 -32.57 18.17
C ASP A 25 28.49 -32.97 19.64
N GLY A 26 27.75 -33.86 20.31
CA GLY A 26 27.59 -35.28 20.01
C GLY A 26 28.35 -36.08 21.07
N THR A 27 27.67 -36.92 21.86
CA THR A 27 28.12 -38.25 22.32
C THR A 27 27.24 -38.83 23.44
N SER A 28 26.63 -39.97 23.16
CA SER A 28 26.19 -40.95 24.16
C SER A 28 26.91 -42.28 23.92
N LEU A 29 27.87 -42.56 24.81
CA LEU A 29 28.16 -43.85 25.45
C LEU A 29 28.20 -45.13 24.57
N GLY A 30 29.43 -45.59 24.33
CA GLY A 30 29.93 -46.88 24.83
C GLY A 30 29.55 -48.15 24.07
N LEU A 31 30.54 -48.85 23.50
CA LEU A 31 31.10 -50.11 24.03
C LEU A 31 32.12 -50.69 23.03
N ASN A 32 33.21 -51.22 23.59
CA ASN A 32 34.37 -51.83 22.92
C ASN A 32 34.03 -53.11 22.15
N GLY A 33 34.84 -53.42 21.13
CA GLY A 33 35.01 -54.78 20.64
C GLY A 33 35.34 -54.86 19.16
N GLU A 34 36.57 -55.24 18.84
CA GLU A 34 37.12 -55.41 17.50
C GLU A 34 36.22 -56.22 16.54
N ASN A 35 36.03 -55.73 15.30
CA ASN A 35 36.39 -56.45 14.09
C ASN A 35 36.00 -55.68 12.81
N ALA A 36 36.96 -55.73 11.87
CA ALA A 36 36.75 -55.82 10.43
C ALA A 36 36.36 -54.56 9.62
N ALA A 37 37.31 -54.24 8.74
CA ALA A 37 37.11 -53.83 7.36
C ALA A 37 36.69 -52.38 7.09
N THR A 38 37.71 -51.58 6.78
CA THR A 38 37.79 -50.71 5.60
C THR A 38 36.52 -50.66 4.73
N ALA A 39 35.62 -49.73 5.06
CA ALA A 39 34.64 -49.20 4.11
C ALA A 39 34.82 -47.68 4.11
N THR A 40 35.37 -47.17 3.00
CA THR A 40 35.43 -45.75 2.69
C THR A 40 34.04 -45.12 2.80
N PRO A 41 33.83 -44.05 3.57
CA PRO A 41 32.57 -43.32 3.55
C PRO A 41 32.46 -42.59 2.21
N VAL A 42 31.62 -43.11 1.31
CA VAL A 42 31.15 -42.36 0.14
C VAL A 42 30.29 -41.20 0.65
N THR A 43 30.81 -39.98 0.56
CA THR A 43 30.05 -38.77 0.83
C THR A 43 28.98 -38.62 -0.26
N PRO A 44 27.67 -38.66 0.04
CA PRO A 44 26.68 -38.34 -0.98
C PRO A 44 26.79 -36.86 -1.34
N THR A 45 27.06 -36.58 -2.62
CA THR A 45 26.94 -35.24 -3.20
C THR A 45 25.52 -34.69 -2.95
N PRO A 46 25.38 -33.43 -2.49
CA PRO A 46 24.07 -32.82 -2.30
C PRO A 46 23.45 -32.55 -3.67
N ASN A 47 22.65 -33.50 -4.17
CA ASN A 47 21.82 -33.26 -5.34
C ASN A 47 20.77 -32.21 -4.96
N SER A 48 20.88 -31.04 -5.59
CA SER A 48 19.88 -29.98 -5.53
C SER A 48 18.51 -30.59 -5.86
N ALA A 49 17.60 -30.56 -4.87
CA ALA A 49 16.21 -30.86 -5.11
C ALA A 49 15.72 -29.95 -6.26
N ALA A 50 15.18 -30.57 -7.30
CA ALA A 50 14.57 -29.85 -8.41
C ALA A 50 13.56 -28.82 -7.85
N PRO A 51 13.61 -27.54 -8.27
CA PRO A 51 12.68 -26.55 -7.76
C PRO A 51 11.28 -26.98 -8.14
N LEU A 52 10.48 -27.35 -7.14
CA LEU A 52 9.03 -27.43 -7.27
C LEU A 52 8.58 -26.10 -7.87
N ARG A 53 7.98 -26.15 -9.07
CA ARG A 53 7.44 -24.98 -9.76
C ARG A 53 6.36 -24.35 -8.88
N ARG A 54 6.79 -23.40 -8.05
CA ARG A 54 6.04 -22.60 -7.07
C ARG A 54 5.16 -21.54 -7.77
N GLY A 55 4.43 -21.95 -8.80
CA GLY A 55 3.80 -21.03 -9.75
C GLY A 55 2.39 -20.53 -9.43
N LEU A 56 1.72 -21.01 -8.38
CA LEU A 56 0.31 -20.69 -8.12
C LEU A 56 0.09 -19.91 -6.82
N ASN A 57 0.77 -20.26 -5.73
CA ASN A 57 0.44 -19.70 -4.41
C ASN A 57 0.83 -18.22 -4.22
N ASN A 58 1.77 -17.68 -5.01
CA ASN A 58 2.25 -16.30 -4.87
C ASN A 58 1.48 -15.29 -5.75
N TRP A 59 0.59 -15.76 -6.63
CA TRP A 59 -0.25 -14.94 -7.51
C TRP A 59 -1.63 -14.70 -6.92
N ASP A 60 -2.16 -15.66 -6.17
CA ASP A 60 -3.46 -15.56 -5.51
C ASP A 60 -3.51 -14.46 -4.43
N GLN A 61 -2.41 -14.23 -3.73
CA GLN A 61 -2.38 -13.30 -2.60
C GLN A 61 -2.58 -11.82 -3.00
N PRO A 62 -1.91 -11.27 -4.03
CA PRO A 62 -2.22 -9.92 -4.52
C PRO A 62 -3.60 -9.83 -5.19
N LEU A 63 -4.06 -10.87 -5.90
CA LEU A 63 -5.40 -10.87 -6.51
C LEU A 63 -6.52 -10.87 -5.45
N GLN A 64 -6.35 -11.62 -4.37
CA GLN A 64 -7.28 -11.64 -3.23
C GLN A 64 -7.31 -10.29 -2.49
N GLY A 65 -6.15 -9.64 -2.35
CA GLY A 65 -6.05 -8.27 -1.83
C GLY A 65 -6.75 -7.24 -2.71
N ASP A 66 -6.54 -7.32 -4.02
CA ASP A 66 -7.14 -6.41 -5.00
C ASP A 66 -8.67 -6.53 -5.03
N ILE A 67 -9.22 -7.75 -4.98
CA ILE A 67 -10.67 -8.00 -4.99
C ILE A 67 -11.31 -7.55 -3.67
N SER A 68 -10.69 -7.89 -2.53
CA SER A 68 -11.23 -7.49 -1.22
C SER A 68 -11.17 -5.98 -1.01
N GLY A 69 -10.08 -5.32 -1.43
CA GLY A 69 -9.96 -3.85 -1.42
C GLY A 69 -10.98 -3.17 -2.35
N ALA A 70 -11.20 -3.73 -3.54
CA ALA A 70 -12.23 -3.25 -4.46
C ALA A 70 -13.65 -3.38 -3.90
N GLN A 71 -13.96 -4.49 -3.22
CA GLN A 71 -15.26 -4.69 -2.55
C GLN A 71 -15.46 -3.70 -1.41
N GLN A 72 -14.44 -3.50 -0.56
CA GLN A 72 -14.49 -2.50 0.51
C GLN A 72 -14.68 -1.08 -0.02
N ALA A 73 -13.99 -0.72 -1.12
CA ALA A 73 -14.20 0.57 -1.79
C ALA A 73 -15.62 0.70 -2.35
N LEU A 74 -16.14 -0.34 -3.00
CA LEU A 74 -17.50 -0.35 -3.53
C LEU A 74 -18.54 -0.16 -2.43
N ASP A 75 -18.45 -0.94 -1.36
CA ASP A 75 -19.37 -0.86 -0.21
C ASP A 75 -19.36 0.56 0.39
N PHE A 76 -18.17 1.16 0.56
CA PHE A 76 -18.04 2.53 1.06
C PHE A 76 -18.67 3.55 0.10
N LEU A 77 -18.43 3.42 -1.21
CA LEU A 77 -18.97 4.32 -2.23
C LEU A 77 -20.50 4.23 -2.32
N GLU A 78 -21.07 3.03 -2.25
CA GLU A 78 -22.52 2.82 -2.26
C GLU A 78 -23.20 3.41 -1.02
N GLN A 79 -22.62 3.19 0.16
CA GLN A 79 -23.09 3.80 1.41
C GLN A 79 -23.00 5.33 1.35
N SER A 80 -21.91 5.86 0.80
CA SER A 80 -21.73 7.30 0.60
C SER A 80 -22.76 7.87 -0.38
N ALA A 81 -23.04 7.18 -1.48
CA ALA A 81 -24.06 7.59 -2.45
C ALA A 81 -25.47 7.62 -1.83
N ALA A 82 -25.81 6.61 -1.00
CA ALA A 82 -27.08 6.58 -0.28
C ALA A 82 -27.19 7.76 0.71
N GLN A 83 -26.13 8.06 1.47
CA GLN A 83 -26.08 9.21 2.38
C GLN A 83 -26.26 10.55 1.63
N LEU A 84 -25.61 10.71 0.47
CA LEU A 84 -25.74 11.91 -0.37
C LEU A 84 -27.15 12.05 -0.99
N ARG A 85 -27.79 10.96 -1.41
CA ARG A 85 -29.17 10.98 -1.92
C ARG A 85 -30.16 11.41 -0.85
N ASN A 86 -30.01 10.90 0.37
CA ASN A 86 -30.83 11.29 1.50
C ASN A 86 -30.61 12.77 1.87
N LEU A 87 -29.36 13.22 1.90
CA LEU A 87 -29.02 14.62 2.17
C LEU A 87 -29.60 15.56 1.10
N LYS A 88 -29.52 15.18 -0.18
CA LYS A 88 -30.16 15.92 -1.28
C LYS A 88 -31.67 16.05 -1.08
N ALA A 89 -32.35 14.96 -0.70
CA ALA A 89 -33.79 14.96 -0.45
C ALA A 89 -34.16 15.90 0.71
N ASP A 90 -33.43 15.83 1.83
CA ASP A 90 -33.66 16.72 2.98
C ASP A 90 -33.43 18.19 2.66
N LEU A 91 -32.32 18.51 1.96
CA LEU A 91 -32.00 19.88 1.55
C LEU A 91 -33.07 20.44 0.59
N SER A 92 -33.55 19.60 -0.33
CA SER A 92 -34.63 19.97 -1.26
C SER A 92 -35.95 20.21 -0.52
N ALA A 93 -36.30 19.34 0.43
CA ALA A 93 -37.49 19.49 1.26
C ALA A 93 -37.41 20.75 2.13
N ARG A 94 -36.26 21.03 2.74
CA ARG A 94 -36.02 22.23 3.56
C ARG A 94 -36.12 23.51 2.73
N LEU A 95 -35.63 23.50 1.49
CA LEU A 95 -35.75 24.62 0.56
C LEU A 95 -37.20 24.85 0.11
N ALA A 96 -37.96 23.78 -0.12
CA ALA A 96 -39.36 23.84 -0.55
C ALA A 96 -40.30 24.29 0.57
N ASN A 97 -40.17 23.72 1.77
CA ASN A 97 -41.08 23.99 2.89
C ASN A 97 -40.68 25.22 3.72
N ARG A 98 -39.55 25.87 3.39
CA ARG A 98 -38.93 26.99 4.14
C ARG A 98 -38.91 26.69 5.64
N GLN A 99 -38.72 25.41 5.98
CA GLN A 99 -38.85 24.91 7.34
C GLN A 99 -37.69 25.43 8.18
N ARG A 100 -38.00 25.78 9.42
CA ARG A 100 -37.03 26.30 10.39
C ARG A 100 -35.83 25.35 10.48
N ALA A 101 -34.65 25.89 10.74
CA ALA A 101 -33.41 25.14 10.91
C ALA A 101 -33.60 24.01 11.92
N ASP A 102 -33.87 22.81 11.42
CA ASP A 102 -33.87 21.60 12.22
C ASP A 102 -32.45 21.06 12.21
N GLY A 103 -31.87 20.84 13.38
CA GLY A 103 -30.50 20.38 13.55
C GLY A 103 -30.23 19.02 12.92
N ALA A 104 -31.28 18.33 12.45
CA ALA A 104 -31.20 17.06 11.72
C ALA A 104 -30.34 17.11 10.44
N VAL A 105 -30.48 18.16 9.61
CA VAL A 105 -29.69 18.29 8.36
C VAL A 105 -28.22 18.53 8.69
N GLU A 106 -27.96 19.43 9.64
CA GLU A 106 -26.62 19.74 10.13
C GLU A 106 -25.95 18.49 10.73
N ALA A 107 -26.69 17.70 11.50
CA ALA A 107 -26.21 16.43 12.06
C ALA A 107 -25.87 15.41 10.96
N ARG A 108 -26.68 15.33 9.89
CA ARG A 108 -26.43 14.44 8.75
C ARG A 108 -25.19 14.86 7.94
N VAL A 109 -24.98 16.16 7.74
CA VAL A 109 -23.74 16.69 7.14
C VAL A 109 -22.52 16.32 7.99
N ARG A 110 -22.58 16.50 9.31
CA ARG A 110 -21.48 16.10 10.21
C ARG A 110 -21.24 14.59 10.20
N GLN A 111 -22.30 13.78 10.16
CA GLN A 111 -22.17 12.33 10.05
C GLN A 111 -21.47 11.92 8.75
N PHE A 112 -21.84 12.52 7.62
CA PHE A 112 -21.19 12.29 6.33
C PHE A 112 -19.74 12.77 6.33
N SER A 113 -19.45 13.95 6.90
CA SER A 113 -18.07 14.44 7.07
C SER A 113 -17.21 13.44 7.85
N ASN A 114 -17.73 12.89 8.95
CA ASN A 114 -17.00 11.91 9.75
C ASN A 114 -16.75 10.59 8.99
N SER A 115 -17.76 10.07 8.27
CA SER A 115 -17.56 8.86 7.45
C SER A 115 -16.56 9.13 6.31
N TRP A 116 -16.61 10.33 5.72
CA TRP A 116 -15.70 10.75 4.65
C TRP A 116 -14.25 10.87 5.12
N ARG A 117 -14.01 11.42 6.31
CA ARG A 117 -12.66 11.45 6.92
C ARG A 117 -12.10 10.04 7.14
N ASN A 118 -12.97 9.09 7.49
CA ASN A 118 -12.61 7.69 7.68
C ASN A 118 -12.54 6.88 6.37
N ARG A 119 -12.75 7.51 5.19
CA ARG A 119 -12.73 6.84 3.88
C ARG A 119 -11.50 5.98 3.66
N SER A 120 -10.30 6.51 3.93
CA SER A 120 -9.04 5.80 3.65
C SER A 120 -9.01 4.45 4.38
N THR A 121 -9.42 4.42 5.65
CA THR A 121 -9.53 3.17 6.42
C THR A 121 -10.70 2.30 5.95
N ALA A 122 -11.86 2.88 5.68
CA ALA A 122 -13.06 2.15 5.29
C ALA A 122 -12.96 1.50 3.90
N SER A 123 -12.20 2.09 2.99
CA SER A 123 -11.93 1.59 1.62
C SER A 123 -10.65 0.75 1.52
N GLY A 124 -10.02 0.39 2.65
CA GLY A 124 -8.78 -0.38 2.65
C GLY A 124 -7.59 0.32 2.01
N GLY A 125 -7.59 1.66 1.93
CA GLY A 125 -6.53 2.47 1.31
C GLY A 125 -6.52 2.42 -0.23
N THR A 126 -7.59 1.93 -0.85
CA THR A 126 -7.70 1.81 -2.31
C THR A 126 -8.37 3.01 -2.97
N LEU A 127 -8.90 3.96 -2.20
CA LEU A 127 -9.63 5.14 -2.68
C LEU A 127 -9.00 6.45 -2.16
N ASP A 128 -8.61 7.34 -3.08
CA ASP A 128 -7.93 8.59 -2.76
C ASP A 128 -8.91 9.75 -2.49
N ALA A 129 -8.36 10.94 -2.16
CA ALA A 129 -9.13 12.17 -1.90
C ALA A 129 -10.01 12.64 -3.06
N ARG A 130 -9.73 12.16 -4.28
CA ARG A 130 -10.40 12.50 -5.53
C ARG A 130 -11.23 11.35 -6.08
N LEU A 131 -11.46 10.31 -5.28
CA LEU A 131 -12.21 9.11 -5.65
C LEU A 131 -11.55 8.26 -6.76
N ASN A 132 -10.25 8.38 -6.96
CA ASN A 132 -9.50 7.48 -7.83
C ASN A 132 -9.25 6.15 -7.11
N PHE A 133 -9.63 5.08 -7.78
CA PHE A 133 -9.40 3.71 -7.31
C PHE A 133 -8.02 3.20 -7.74
N SER A 134 -7.26 2.66 -6.80
CA SER A 134 -5.97 2.00 -7.04
C SER A 134 -5.82 0.75 -6.19
N THR A 135 -5.52 -0.38 -6.81
CA THR A 135 -5.25 -1.64 -6.11
C THR A 135 -3.87 -1.68 -5.44
N LYS A 136 -2.95 -0.79 -5.84
CA LYS A 136 -1.58 -0.72 -5.31
C LYS A 136 -1.41 0.26 -4.15
N GLY A 137 -2.53 0.79 -3.64
CA GLY A 137 -2.56 1.90 -2.69
C GLY A 137 -2.69 3.25 -3.39
N THR A 138 -3.23 4.21 -2.66
CA THR A 138 -3.48 5.58 -3.14
C THR A 138 -2.46 6.56 -2.59
N ASN A 139 -2.18 7.59 -3.38
CA ASN A 139 -1.27 8.66 -3.02
C ASN A 139 -2.03 9.97 -2.86
N THR A 140 -1.68 10.74 -1.84
CA THR A 140 -2.12 12.13 -1.67
C THR A 140 -1.10 13.04 -2.32
N GLN A 141 -1.56 13.87 -3.26
CA GLN A 141 -0.76 14.98 -3.78
C GLN A 141 -0.87 16.18 -2.84
N PHE A 142 0.25 16.85 -2.59
CA PHE A 142 0.29 18.03 -1.74
C PHE A 142 1.37 19.01 -2.19
N THR A 143 1.23 20.26 -1.76
CA THR A 143 2.23 21.31 -1.93
C THR A 143 2.77 21.74 -0.57
N ILE A 144 4.00 22.23 -0.54
CA ILE A 144 4.63 22.73 0.68
C ILE A 144 4.77 24.24 0.56
N ARG A 145 4.26 24.96 1.56
CA ARG A 145 4.33 26.43 1.56
C ARG A 145 5.78 26.90 1.47
N GLY A 146 6.06 27.75 0.48
CA GLY A 146 7.40 28.29 0.20
C GLY A 146 8.29 27.37 -0.64
N MET A 147 7.82 26.18 -1.02
CA MET A 147 8.58 25.19 -1.81
C MET A 147 8.07 25.13 -3.26
N ASN A 148 7.99 26.29 -3.88
CA ASN A 148 7.54 26.50 -5.25
C ASN A 148 8.73 26.76 -6.18
N LEU A 149 8.67 26.27 -7.43
CA LEU A 149 9.78 26.36 -8.40
C LEU A 149 10.31 27.78 -8.58
N GLY A 150 9.43 28.79 -8.59
CA GLY A 150 9.85 30.19 -8.66
C GLY A 150 10.78 30.60 -7.51
N ASN A 151 10.42 30.25 -6.27
CA ASN A 151 11.23 30.50 -5.08
C ASN A 151 12.51 29.64 -5.06
N LEU A 152 12.39 28.39 -5.51
CA LEU A 152 13.50 27.42 -5.57
C LEU A 152 14.48 27.67 -6.73
N ARG A 153 14.13 28.54 -7.67
CA ARG A 153 15.03 29.01 -8.73
C ARG A 153 15.72 30.32 -8.34
N SER A 154 15.03 31.18 -7.58
CA SER A 154 15.60 32.45 -7.12
C SER A 154 16.57 32.26 -5.96
N GLY A 155 17.80 32.73 -6.08
CA GLY A 155 18.80 32.70 -5.00
C GLY A 155 20.11 32.01 -5.40
N GLY A 156 21.11 32.13 -4.52
CA GLY A 156 22.40 31.47 -4.68
C GLY A 156 22.34 29.97 -4.36
N ARG A 157 23.51 29.34 -4.34
CA ARG A 157 23.65 27.95 -3.89
C ARG A 157 23.18 27.82 -2.43
N GLU A 158 22.26 26.90 -2.18
CA GLU A 158 21.68 26.67 -0.85
C GLU A 158 21.53 25.17 -0.60
N VAL A 159 21.76 24.73 0.64
CA VAL A 159 21.46 23.35 1.08
C VAL A 159 20.24 23.41 1.97
N LEU A 160 19.17 22.70 1.56
CA LEU A 160 17.96 22.55 2.35
C LEU A 160 18.02 21.25 3.13
N ALA A 161 17.93 21.32 4.45
CA ALA A 161 17.73 20.18 5.32
C ALA A 161 16.24 19.98 5.58
N ILE A 162 15.70 18.85 5.14
CA ILE A 162 14.26 18.52 5.22
C ILE A 162 14.11 17.30 6.12
N SER A 163 13.19 17.35 7.07
CA SER A 163 12.84 16.21 7.90
C SER A 163 11.36 15.88 7.76
N VAL A 164 11.06 14.59 7.66
CA VAL A 164 9.71 14.01 7.63
C VAL A 164 9.71 12.88 8.67
N GLY A 165 8.72 12.85 9.57
CA GLY A 165 8.65 11.87 10.66
C GLY A 165 9.32 12.28 11.98
N GLY A 166 9.44 13.58 12.27
CA GLY A 166 9.81 14.05 13.62
C GLY A 166 11.32 14.28 13.85
N GLY A 167 12.04 14.81 12.85
CA GLY A 167 13.39 15.37 13.03
C GLY A 167 14.55 14.37 13.06
N GLN A 168 14.31 13.06 13.22
CA GLN A 168 15.38 12.06 13.26
C GLN A 168 15.94 11.71 11.86
N ASN A 169 15.14 11.90 10.80
CA ASN A 169 15.50 11.60 9.43
C ASN A 169 15.63 12.90 8.62
N VAL A 170 16.77 13.59 8.80
CA VAL A 170 17.08 14.80 8.03
C VAL A 170 17.71 14.41 6.70
N ARG A 171 17.19 14.97 5.61
CA ARG A 171 17.65 14.77 4.23
C ARG A 171 18.09 16.11 3.68
N SER A 172 19.25 16.11 3.01
CA SER A 172 19.81 17.33 2.43
C SER A 172 19.54 17.39 0.93
N VAL A 173 18.96 18.49 0.48
CA VAL A 173 18.77 18.80 -0.94
C VAL A 173 19.66 19.99 -1.27
N VAL A 174 20.61 19.79 -2.19
CA VAL A 174 21.47 20.87 -2.65
C VAL A 174 20.82 21.54 -3.86
N LEU A 175 20.61 22.84 -3.76
CA LEU A 175 20.08 23.69 -4.82
C LEU A 175 21.19 24.59 -5.33
N GLU A 176 21.47 24.50 -6.62
CA GLU A 176 22.48 25.29 -7.30
C GLU A 176 21.80 26.31 -8.23
N PRO A 177 22.40 27.49 -8.42
CA PRO A 177 21.87 28.45 -9.39
C PRO A 177 21.97 27.86 -10.81
N GLY A 178 20.91 28.06 -11.61
CA GLY A 178 20.87 27.60 -13.00
C GLY A 178 20.33 26.17 -13.22
N LEU A 179 19.89 25.48 -12.16
CA LEU A 179 19.16 24.22 -12.31
C LEU A 179 17.83 24.43 -13.04
N SER A 180 17.51 23.51 -13.94
CA SER A 180 16.17 23.42 -14.55
C SER A 180 15.14 22.90 -13.55
N ASP A 181 13.87 23.22 -13.80
CA ASP A 181 12.77 22.81 -12.91
C ASP A 181 12.71 21.29 -12.72
N SER A 182 13.02 20.52 -13.76
CA SER A 182 13.05 19.04 -13.72
C SER A 182 14.19 18.52 -12.85
N GLN A 183 15.37 19.15 -12.91
CA GLN A 183 16.51 18.81 -12.05
C GLN A 183 16.20 19.13 -10.59
N ILE A 184 15.53 20.25 -10.31
CA ILE A 184 15.07 20.59 -8.96
C ILE A 184 14.13 19.49 -8.47
N ALA A 185 13.08 19.16 -9.22
CA ALA A 185 12.12 18.12 -8.84
C ALA A 185 12.81 16.76 -8.59
N GLN A 186 13.74 16.35 -9.46
CA GLN A 186 14.48 15.10 -9.32
C GLN A 186 15.33 15.07 -8.03
N ARG A 187 15.99 16.17 -7.68
CA ARG A 187 16.78 16.27 -6.44
C ARG A 187 15.91 16.12 -5.19
N PHE A 188 14.71 16.70 -5.21
CA PHE A 188 13.75 16.51 -4.13
C PHE A 188 13.23 15.07 -4.09
N ASP A 189 12.94 14.46 -5.24
CA ASP A 189 12.47 13.07 -5.33
C ASP A 189 13.50 12.10 -4.75
N GLU A 190 14.77 12.23 -5.14
CA GLU A 190 15.87 11.39 -4.65
C GLU A 190 16.07 11.53 -3.13
N ALA A 191 16.00 12.76 -2.61
CA ALA A 191 16.21 13.01 -1.19
C ALA A 191 15.04 12.55 -0.30
N LEU A 192 13.80 12.67 -0.81
CA LEU A 192 12.58 12.42 -0.05
C LEU A 192 11.99 11.02 -0.28
N ALA A 193 12.37 10.30 -1.34
CA ALA A 193 11.89 8.95 -1.61
C ALA A 193 12.05 7.97 -0.43
N PRO A 194 13.18 7.99 0.34
CA PRO A 194 13.32 7.13 1.52
C PRO A 194 12.35 7.46 2.65
N ALA A 195 11.79 8.68 2.67
CA ALA A 195 10.78 9.12 3.62
C ALA A 195 9.34 8.86 3.14
N GLY A 196 9.17 8.16 2.01
CA GLY A 196 7.85 7.85 1.44
C GLY A 196 7.23 9.00 0.65
N VAL A 197 7.96 10.09 0.44
CA VAL A 197 7.50 11.27 -0.30
C VAL A 197 8.19 11.34 -1.65
N ARG A 198 7.42 11.45 -2.73
CA ARG A 198 7.91 11.66 -4.09
C ARG A 198 7.74 13.11 -4.49
N ALA A 199 8.59 13.61 -5.37
CA ALA A 199 8.49 14.97 -5.89
C ALA A 199 8.49 14.94 -7.42
N ALA A 200 7.54 15.65 -8.04
CA ALA A 200 7.42 15.72 -9.48
C ALA A 200 6.90 17.09 -9.90
N ILE A 201 7.06 17.42 -11.18
CA ILE A 201 6.37 18.55 -11.79
C ILE A 201 4.98 18.09 -12.20
N ASN A 202 3.95 18.80 -11.75
CA ASN A 202 2.57 18.52 -12.15
C ASN A 202 2.25 19.06 -13.56
N SER A 203 1.03 18.83 -14.04
CA SER A 203 0.57 19.33 -15.35
C SER A 203 0.64 20.85 -15.50
N ASP A 204 0.59 21.58 -14.38
CA ASP A 204 0.63 23.04 -14.35
C ASP A 204 2.06 23.60 -14.32
N GLY A 205 3.07 22.73 -14.44
CA GLY A 205 4.48 23.14 -14.38
C GLY A 205 4.95 23.53 -12.98
N GLN A 206 4.25 23.11 -11.94
CA GLN A 206 4.57 23.41 -10.54
C GLN A 206 5.18 22.18 -9.84
N LEU A 207 6.06 22.42 -8.86
CA LEU A 207 6.58 21.36 -8.01
C LEU A 207 5.48 20.89 -7.07
N ALA A 208 5.17 19.60 -7.13
CA ALA A 208 4.16 18.98 -6.30
C ALA A 208 4.68 17.66 -5.74
N PHE A 209 4.30 17.37 -4.51
CA PHE A 209 4.77 16.23 -3.73
C PHE A 209 3.66 15.20 -3.62
N SER A 210 4.02 13.92 -3.57
CA SER A 210 3.07 12.84 -3.36
C SER A 210 3.54 11.92 -2.25
N THR A 211 2.62 11.42 -1.44
CA THR A 211 2.90 10.43 -0.39
C THR A 211 1.79 9.40 -0.37
N ALA A 212 2.05 8.20 0.15
CA ALA A 212 0.96 7.26 0.41
C ALA A 212 -0.09 7.92 1.31
N GLU A 213 -1.38 7.74 0.99
CA GLU A 213 -2.51 8.33 1.73
C GLU A 213 -2.47 7.96 3.23
N SER A 214 -2.01 6.74 3.55
CA SER A 214 -1.81 6.29 4.93
C SER A 214 -0.73 7.05 5.69
N GLN A 215 0.26 7.62 4.99
CA GLN A 215 1.36 8.40 5.57
C GLN A 215 1.06 9.90 5.60
N TRP A 216 0.04 10.36 4.86
CA TRP A 216 -0.25 11.79 4.70
C TRP A 216 -0.38 12.56 6.01
N ALA A 217 -1.14 12.03 6.98
CA ALA A 217 -1.29 12.68 8.30
C ALA A 217 0.07 12.87 9.00
N ASN A 218 0.93 11.86 8.95
CA ASN A 218 2.27 11.95 9.52
C ASN A 218 3.13 12.99 8.77
N VAL A 219 3.14 12.98 7.44
CA VAL A 219 3.91 13.93 6.63
C VAL A 219 3.45 15.35 6.93
N ARG A 220 2.13 15.61 6.87
CA ARG A 220 1.53 16.93 7.13
C ARG A 220 1.92 17.49 8.50
N ASP A 221 1.90 16.64 9.52
CA ASP A 221 2.08 17.08 10.90
C ASP A 221 3.56 17.14 11.32
N THR A 222 4.48 16.50 10.57
CA THR A 222 5.89 16.37 10.97
C THR A 222 6.90 17.00 10.02
N ILE A 223 6.47 17.48 8.85
CA ILE A 223 7.39 18.06 7.88
C ILE A 223 8.02 19.36 8.40
N ALA A 224 9.35 19.42 8.32
CA ALA A 224 10.12 20.59 8.70
C ALA A 224 11.28 20.81 7.74
N VAL A 225 11.64 22.08 7.55
CA VAL A 225 12.65 22.52 6.59
C VAL A 225 13.56 23.53 7.26
N GLN A 226 14.84 23.37 7.03
CA GLN A 226 15.90 24.29 7.41
C GLN A 226 16.64 24.70 6.14
N GLY A 227 16.85 26.00 5.97
CA GLY A 227 17.60 26.55 4.83
C GLY A 227 18.98 27.06 5.23
N GLY A 228 19.63 27.71 4.26
CA GLY A 228 20.85 28.48 4.44
C GLY A 228 20.60 29.96 4.76
N GLY A 229 19.35 30.36 4.96
CA GLY A 229 18.96 31.75 5.21
C GLY A 229 18.58 32.54 3.95
N VAL A 230 18.52 31.89 2.78
CA VAL A 230 18.11 32.54 1.52
C VAL A 230 16.62 32.37 1.30
N ARG A 231 16.13 31.12 1.31
CA ARG A 231 14.71 30.79 1.07
C ARG A 231 13.99 30.36 2.32
N PHE A 232 14.72 29.67 3.20
CA PHE A 232 14.24 29.23 4.50
C PHE A 232 15.21 29.70 5.59
N PRO A 233 14.72 29.97 6.81
CA PRO A 233 15.57 30.39 7.92
C PRO A 233 16.73 29.41 8.16
N ALA A 234 17.90 29.96 8.49
CA ALA A 234 19.06 29.18 8.90
C ALA A 234 18.95 28.75 10.37
N GLY A 235 19.67 27.68 10.72
CA GLY A 235 19.88 27.26 12.11
C GLY A 235 19.04 26.06 12.55
N GLN A 236 17.72 26.23 12.68
CA GLN A 236 16.83 25.18 13.19
C GLN A 236 15.82 24.73 12.13
N LEU A 237 15.38 23.47 12.23
CA LEU A 237 14.27 22.94 11.44
C LEU A 237 12.98 23.69 11.80
N ASN A 238 12.41 24.38 10.82
CA ASN A 238 11.14 25.07 10.97
C ASN A 238 10.00 24.22 10.38
N ARG A 239 8.90 24.07 11.11
CA ARG A 239 7.73 23.37 10.58
C ARG A 239 7.15 24.15 9.40
N VAL A 240 6.96 23.45 8.29
CA VAL A 240 6.33 24.01 7.10
C VAL A 240 4.92 23.45 6.96
N LYS A 241 3.99 24.25 6.45
CA LYS A 241 2.63 23.81 6.23
C LYS A 241 2.58 23.05 4.90
N ALA A 242 2.22 21.77 4.96
CA ALA A 242 1.85 20.99 3.78
C ALA A 242 0.34 21.10 3.57
N GLU A 243 -0.04 21.42 2.34
CA GLU A 243 -1.44 21.59 1.94
C GLU A 243 -1.75 20.52 0.89
N SER A 244 -2.69 19.63 1.22
CA SER A 244 -3.21 18.64 0.25
C SER A 244 -3.80 19.38 -0.93
N GLU A 245 -3.65 18.82 -2.12
CA GLU A 245 -4.46 19.23 -3.25
C GLU A 245 -5.95 19.06 -2.90
N SER A 246 -6.78 20.00 -3.36
CA SER A 246 -8.20 20.06 -3.01
C SER A 246 -8.88 18.73 -3.32
N ALA A 247 -9.54 18.15 -2.31
CA ALA A 247 -10.35 16.96 -2.49
C ALA A 247 -11.52 17.27 -3.41
N ASP A 248 -11.92 16.32 -4.26
CA ASP A 248 -13.09 16.51 -5.15
C ASP A 248 -14.39 16.68 -4.34
N ILE A 249 -14.41 16.20 -3.09
CA ILE A 249 -15.53 16.34 -2.15
C ILE A 249 -15.00 16.79 -0.80
N GLU A 250 -15.46 17.96 -0.35
CA GLU A 250 -15.05 18.58 0.91
C GLU A 250 -16.28 18.89 1.80
N PRO A 251 -16.78 17.89 2.55
CA PRO A 251 -18.02 18.03 3.32
C PRO A 251 -17.94 19.06 4.45
N ASP A 252 -16.72 19.37 4.90
CA ASP A 252 -16.45 20.34 5.95
C ASP A 252 -16.72 21.79 5.52
N SER A 253 -16.78 22.03 4.21
CA SER A 253 -17.11 23.33 3.63
C SER A 253 -18.62 23.58 3.52
N TRP A 254 -19.45 22.55 3.75
CA TRP A 254 -20.89 22.62 3.55
C TRP A 254 -21.58 23.38 4.68
N ASN A 255 -22.34 24.41 4.33
CA ASN A 255 -23.06 25.26 5.29
C ASN A 255 -24.57 25.12 5.12
N THR A 256 -25.28 24.69 6.17
CA THR A 256 -26.75 24.57 6.15
C THR A 256 -27.46 25.54 7.12
N SER A 257 -26.77 26.57 7.56
CA SER A 257 -27.28 27.59 8.49
C SER A 257 -28.28 28.52 7.79
N ASP A 258 -27.93 29.00 6.60
CA ASP A 258 -28.67 30.02 5.85
C ASP A 258 -29.22 29.46 4.52
N LEU A 259 -30.22 30.13 3.96
CA LEU A 259 -30.91 29.67 2.76
C LEU A 259 -30.00 29.64 1.52
N ASP A 260 -29.08 30.60 1.39
CA ASP A 260 -28.07 30.60 0.33
C ASP A 260 -27.02 29.51 0.55
N GLY A 261 -26.63 29.25 1.82
CA GLY A 261 -25.78 28.12 2.18
C GLY A 261 -26.41 26.77 1.82
N ILE A 262 -27.71 26.60 2.09
CA ILE A 262 -28.47 25.38 1.72
C ILE A 262 -28.47 25.17 0.21
N ARG A 263 -28.66 26.23 -0.59
CA ARG A 263 -28.60 26.15 -2.06
C ARG A 263 -27.21 25.77 -2.56
N ALA A 264 -26.16 26.40 -2.03
CA ALA A 264 -24.78 26.10 -2.38
C ALA A 264 -24.41 24.65 -2.00
N THR A 265 -24.78 24.22 -0.79
CA THR A 265 -24.58 22.86 -0.30
C THR A 265 -25.34 21.85 -1.17
N LEU A 266 -26.58 22.15 -1.59
CA LEU A 266 -27.32 21.27 -2.50
C LEU A 266 -26.59 21.09 -3.84
N GLN A 267 -26.04 22.15 -4.42
CA GLN A 267 -25.24 22.06 -5.65
C GLN A 267 -23.99 21.20 -5.44
N GLN A 268 -23.27 21.43 -4.33
CA GLN A 268 -22.08 20.65 -3.97
C GLN A 268 -22.41 19.17 -3.74
N VAL A 269 -23.52 18.85 -3.08
CA VAL A 269 -23.98 17.47 -2.85
C VAL A 269 -24.35 16.78 -4.16
N VAL A 270 -24.97 17.47 -5.11
CA VAL A 270 -25.27 16.91 -6.43
C VAL A 270 -23.99 16.64 -7.22
N GLN A 271 -23.01 17.54 -7.18
CA GLN A 271 -21.69 17.32 -7.81
C GLN A 271 -20.95 16.15 -7.15
N ALA A 272 -20.94 16.10 -5.82
CA ALA A 272 -20.36 15.00 -5.05
C ALA A 272 -21.01 13.65 -5.40
N LEU A 273 -22.32 13.61 -5.54
CA LEU A 273 -23.05 12.40 -5.93
C LEU A 273 -22.65 11.92 -7.33
N ALA A 274 -22.58 12.82 -8.31
CA ALA A 274 -22.15 12.46 -9.66
C ALA A 274 -20.71 11.91 -9.67
N LYS A 275 -19.82 12.48 -8.85
CA LYS A 275 -18.44 12.00 -8.69
C LYS A 275 -18.37 10.63 -8.04
N VAL A 276 -19.16 10.38 -7.00
CA VAL A 276 -19.27 9.06 -6.36
C VAL A 276 -19.78 8.02 -7.35
N GLU A 277 -20.80 8.34 -8.14
CA GLU A 277 -21.33 7.43 -9.18
C GLU A 277 -20.30 7.13 -10.27
N GLN A 278 -19.53 8.14 -10.69
CA GLN A 278 -18.40 7.95 -11.62
C GLN A 278 -17.33 7.03 -11.03
N SER A 279 -17.00 7.19 -9.74
CA SER A 279 -16.04 6.34 -9.05
C SER A 279 -16.52 4.88 -8.93
N ILE A 280 -17.80 4.66 -8.61
CA ILE A 280 -18.42 3.33 -8.60
C ILE A 280 -18.26 2.66 -9.98
N ALA A 281 -18.55 3.38 -11.06
CA ALA A 281 -18.36 2.87 -12.42
C ALA A 281 -16.90 2.52 -12.71
N SER A 282 -15.94 3.34 -12.24
CA SER A 282 -14.51 3.05 -12.36
C SER A 282 -14.08 1.80 -11.58
N VAL A 283 -14.61 1.58 -10.38
CA VAL A 283 -14.34 0.37 -9.58
C VAL A 283 -14.87 -0.88 -10.29
N HIS A 284 -16.09 -0.81 -10.84
CA HIS A 284 -16.64 -1.92 -11.64
C HIS A 284 -15.78 -2.22 -12.88
N GLN A 285 -15.29 -1.20 -13.58
CA GLN A 285 -14.38 -1.38 -14.71
C GLN A 285 -13.07 -2.04 -14.27
N ALA A 286 -12.50 -1.61 -13.15
CA ALA A 286 -11.29 -2.22 -12.60
C ALA A 286 -11.52 -3.70 -12.24
N LEU A 287 -12.64 -4.03 -11.58
CA LEU A 287 -13.03 -5.41 -11.27
C LEU A 287 -13.21 -6.27 -12.53
N ALA A 288 -13.83 -5.71 -13.58
CA ALA A 288 -13.99 -6.41 -14.87
C ALA A 288 -12.64 -6.66 -15.56
N GLN A 289 -11.69 -5.73 -15.44
CA GLN A 289 -10.33 -5.93 -15.96
C GLN A 289 -9.57 -7.00 -15.17
N VAL A 290 -9.70 -7.03 -13.84
CA VAL A 290 -9.09 -8.06 -12.99
C VAL A 290 -9.68 -9.43 -13.32
N SER A 291 -11.01 -9.54 -13.44
CA SER A 291 -11.66 -10.81 -13.79
C SER A 291 -11.29 -11.30 -15.20
N ALA A 292 -11.18 -10.40 -16.18
CA ALA A 292 -10.71 -10.74 -17.52
C ALA A 292 -9.26 -11.25 -17.51
N ARG A 293 -8.38 -10.64 -16.70
CA ARG A 293 -7.01 -11.13 -16.51
C ARG A 293 -7.00 -12.53 -15.91
N VAL A 294 -7.79 -12.78 -14.87
CA VAL A 294 -7.93 -14.11 -14.25
C VAL A 294 -8.42 -15.15 -15.26
N GLN A 295 -9.42 -14.81 -16.09
CA GLN A 295 -9.93 -15.72 -17.12
C GLN A 295 -8.91 -15.99 -18.23
N SER A 296 -8.12 -14.99 -18.64
CA SER A 296 -7.06 -15.15 -19.63
C SER A 296 -5.81 -15.87 -19.11
N ALA A 297 -5.57 -15.80 -17.80
CA ALA A 297 -4.46 -16.45 -17.11
C ALA A 297 -4.83 -17.85 -16.58
N ALA A 298 -6.12 -18.17 -16.50
CA ALA A 298 -6.56 -19.54 -16.30
C ALA A 298 -5.99 -20.37 -17.47
N PRO A 299 -5.19 -21.42 -17.21
CA PRO A 299 -4.63 -22.21 -18.28
C PRO A 299 -5.81 -22.79 -19.05
N VAL A 300 -6.03 -22.30 -20.27
CA VAL A 300 -6.87 -22.99 -21.24
C VAL A 300 -6.25 -24.36 -21.33
N ALA A 301 -6.90 -25.37 -20.76
CA ALA A 301 -6.55 -26.77 -20.90
C ALA A 301 -6.76 -27.12 -22.37
N THR A 302 -5.88 -26.61 -23.22
CA THR A 302 -5.83 -26.85 -24.64
C THR A 302 -5.44 -28.31 -24.79
N LYS A 303 -6.16 -29.06 -25.62
CA LYS A 303 -5.87 -30.47 -25.90
C LYS A 303 -4.36 -30.71 -26.17
N ASN A 304 -3.72 -29.77 -26.87
CA ASN A 304 -2.28 -29.76 -27.14
C ASN A 304 -1.40 -29.78 -25.87
N GLY A 305 -1.77 -29.07 -24.81
CA GLY A 305 -1.04 -29.09 -23.54
C GLY A 305 -1.21 -30.41 -22.79
N MET A 306 -2.38 -31.05 -22.91
CA MET A 306 -2.63 -32.39 -22.37
C MET A 306 -1.90 -33.49 -23.16
N ASP A 307 -1.82 -33.37 -24.48
CA ASP A 307 -1.06 -34.28 -25.33
C ASP A 307 0.45 -34.21 -25.03
N GLN A 308 0.98 -33.00 -24.79
CA GLN A 308 2.37 -32.83 -24.39
C GLN A 308 2.66 -33.40 -22.99
N VAL A 309 1.75 -33.26 -22.03
CA VAL A 309 1.89 -33.86 -20.70
C VAL A 309 1.80 -35.39 -20.78
N ALA A 310 0.90 -35.93 -21.59
CA ALA A 310 0.79 -37.37 -21.84
C ALA A 310 2.05 -37.94 -22.51
N GLN A 311 2.60 -37.24 -23.51
CA GLN A 311 3.83 -37.66 -24.19
C GLN A 311 5.04 -37.59 -23.28
N ASN A 312 5.16 -36.56 -22.44
CA ASN A 312 6.21 -36.45 -21.43
C ASN A 312 6.09 -37.52 -20.34
N PHE A 313 4.87 -37.91 -19.97
CA PHE A 313 4.64 -39.02 -19.05
C PHE A 313 5.10 -40.35 -19.66
N VAL A 314 4.71 -40.64 -20.90
CA VAL A 314 5.10 -41.86 -21.64
C VAL A 314 6.62 -41.93 -21.88
N SER A 315 7.26 -40.80 -22.21
CA SER A 315 8.73 -40.77 -22.36
C SER A 315 9.44 -41.01 -21.03
N THR A 316 8.88 -40.53 -19.92
CA THR A 316 9.44 -40.72 -18.58
C THR A 316 9.25 -42.16 -18.07
N THR A 317 8.15 -42.83 -18.43
CA THR A 317 7.90 -44.24 -18.06
C THR A 317 8.74 -45.24 -18.83
N LYS A 318 9.26 -44.88 -20.02
CA LYS A 318 10.16 -45.72 -20.80
C LYS A 318 11.61 -45.71 -20.31
N GLN A 319 11.97 -44.84 -19.37
CA GLN A 319 13.29 -44.81 -18.77
C GLN A 319 13.34 -45.76 -17.56
N PRO A 320 14.18 -46.82 -17.56
CA PRO A 320 14.29 -47.72 -16.42
C PRO A 320 15.05 -47.04 -15.28
N GLY A 321 14.34 -46.70 -14.20
CA GLY A 321 14.93 -46.15 -12.98
C GLY A 321 13.87 -45.83 -11.91
N TYR A 322 14.23 -45.99 -10.63
CA TYR A 322 13.37 -45.73 -9.46
C TYR A 322 12.80 -44.29 -9.40
N GLN A 323 13.38 -43.35 -10.15
CA GLN A 323 12.84 -41.99 -10.37
C GLN A 323 11.44 -42.00 -11.01
N SER A 324 11.17 -42.96 -11.90
CA SER A 324 9.90 -43.06 -12.62
C SER A 324 8.77 -43.52 -11.68
N LEU A 325 9.06 -44.42 -10.73
CA LEU A 325 8.10 -44.88 -9.71
C LEU A 325 7.72 -43.80 -8.66
N LEU A 326 8.63 -42.87 -8.35
CA LEU A 326 8.36 -41.68 -7.52
C LEU A 326 7.53 -40.62 -8.26
N SER A 327 7.70 -40.50 -9.58
CA SER A 327 6.88 -39.60 -10.40
C SER A 327 5.44 -40.11 -10.58
N ILE A 328 5.26 -41.43 -10.68
CA ILE A 328 3.92 -42.05 -10.79
C ILE A 328 3.14 -41.89 -9.48
N THR A 329 3.79 -41.99 -8.31
CA THR A 329 3.11 -41.79 -7.01
C THR A 329 2.72 -40.33 -6.74
N SER A 330 3.51 -39.35 -7.18
CA SER A 330 3.16 -37.92 -7.08
C SER A 330 2.10 -37.48 -8.10
N ALA A 331 2.10 -38.05 -9.30
CA ALA A 331 1.01 -37.86 -10.27
C ALA A 331 -0.31 -38.49 -9.79
N LEU A 332 -0.24 -39.64 -9.12
CA LEU A 332 -1.42 -40.30 -8.53
C LEU A 332 -1.97 -39.53 -7.32
N ALA A 333 -1.10 -38.90 -6.50
CA ALA A 333 -1.51 -38.06 -5.37
C ALA A 333 -2.18 -36.73 -5.79
N GLY A 334 -1.96 -36.27 -7.03
CA GLY A 334 -2.58 -35.07 -7.60
C GLY A 334 -3.91 -35.28 -8.31
N ILE A 335 -4.35 -36.53 -8.52
CA ILE A 335 -5.67 -36.86 -9.07
C ILE A 335 -6.63 -36.99 -7.89
N SER A 336 -7.19 -35.85 -7.48
CA SER A 336 -8.17 -35.82 -6.40
C SER A 336 -9.51 -36.45 -6.83
N ARG A 337 -10.24 -36.96 -5.84
CA ARG A 337 -11.56 -37.59 -5.99
C ARG A 337 -12.54 -36.72 -6.79
N GLU A 338 -12.42 -35.39 -6.71
CA GLU A 338 -13.28 -34.47 -7.47
C GLU A 338 -13.05 -34.55 -9.00
N ARG A 339 -11.81 -34.79 -9.46
CA ARG A 339 -11.49 -34.92 -10.90
C ARG A 339 -12.03 -36.21 -11.49
N VAL A 340 -12.01 -37.28 -10.71
CA VAL A 340 -12.59 -38.58 -11.10
C VAL A 340 -14.12 -38.51 -11.11
N ILE A 341 -14.73 -37.82 -10.14
CA ILE A 341 -16.18 -37.56 -10.13
C ILE A 341 -16.58 -36.70 -11.34
N SER A 342 -15.79 -35.68 -11.68
CA SER A 342 -16.06 -34.83 -12.85
C SER A 342 -16.02 -35.62 -14.16
N LEU A 343 -15.08 -36.57 -14.30
CA LEU A 343 -15.00 -37.45 -15.48
C LEU A 343 -16.11 -38.51 -15.53
N LEU A 344 -16.58 -39.01 -14.39
CA LEU A 344 -17.73 -39.90 -14.32
C LEU A 344 -19.07 -39.19 -14.55
N SER A 345 -19.15 -37.88 -14.23
CA SER A 345 -20.33 -37.05 -14.52
C SER A 345 -20.42 -36.58 -15.97
N LEU A 346 -19.37 -36.81 -16.78
CA LEU A 346 -19.31 -36.39 -18.18
C LEU A 346 -19.62 -37.54 -19.17
N ARG A 347 -20.34 -38.57 -18.72
CA ARG A 347 -20.81 -39.67 -19.57
C ARG A 347 -22.33 -39.81 -19.50
#